data_AF-A0A434S282-F1
#
_entry.id   AF-A0A434S282-F1
#
_cell.length_a   1.000
_cell.length_b   1.000
_cell.length_c   1.000
_cell.angle_alpha   90.00
_cell.angle_beta   90.00
_cell.angle_gamma   90.00
#
_symmetry.space_group_name_H-M   'P 1'
#
loop_
_entity.id
_entity.type
_entity.pdbx_description
1 polymer ?
#
loop_
_entity_poly.entity_id
_entity_poly.type
_entity_poly.pdbx_seq_one_letter_code
_entity_poly.pdbx_strand_id
1 'polypeptide(L)'
;MTDLTRLPGDGLFVGRARISEASHPLVVTVRAGEVIDITSSAAPTVRDLCELKDPAAYVRSARAKAIGTLEDIAANSFESQRDAKKPILLSPVDLQAVKASGVTFVVSLLERVIEEQARGSAEKADAIRADIAG
;
A
#
# COMPACT_ATOMS: atom_id res chain seq x y z
N MET A 1 20.16 -6.11 -2.55
CA MET A 1 18.93 -5.58 -3.17
C MET A 1 17.77 -6.39 -2.63
N THR A 2 16.72 -5.74 -2.13
CA THR A 2 15.47 -6.41 -1.75
C THR A 2 14.78 -6.89 -3.02
N ASP A 3 14.51 -8.19 -3.10
CA ASP A 3 13.66 -8.74 -4.16
C ASP A 3 12.22 -8.29 -3.93
N LEU A 4 11.69 -7.47 -4.83
CA LEU A 4 10.38 -6.82 -4.72
C LEU A 4 9.23 -7.75 -5.09
N THR A 5 9.52 -8.91 -5.66
CA THR A 5 8.51 -9.89 -6.07
C THR A 5 8.47 -11.10 -5.16
N ARG A 6 9.31 -11.13 -4.12
CA ARG A 6 9.31 -12.17 -3.09
C ARG A 6 8.11 -12.03 -2.16
N LEU A 7 6.98 -12.54 -2.62
CA LEU A 7 5.78 -12.69 -1.80
C LEU A 7 5.98 -13.80 -0.75
N PRO A 8 5.28 -13.73 0.40
CA PRO A 8 5.13 -14.85 1.32
C PRO A 8 4.70 -16.14 0.59
N GLY A 9 5.12 -17.30 1.11
CA GLY A 9 4.81 -18.60 0.50
C GLY A 9 3.32 -18.98 0.54
N ASP A 10 2.55 -18.30 1.38
CA ASP A 10 1.12 -18.46 1.55
C ASP A 10 0.40 -17.09 1.63
N GLY A 11 -0.89 -17.09 1.31
CA GLY A 11 -1.73 -15.91 1.38
C GLY A 11 -2.50 -15.62 0.10
N LEU A 12 -3.35 -14.59 0.17
CA LEU A 12 -4.02 -14.00 -0.98
C LEU A 12 -3.53 -12.58 -1.16
N PHE A 13 -2.92 -12.34 -2.30
CA PHE A 13 -2.36 -11.03 -2.64
C PHE A 13 -3.38 -10.28 -3.49
N VAL A 14 -3.72 -9.07 -3.07
CA VAL A 14 -4.61 -8.17 -3.79
C VAL A 14 -3.85 -6.88 -4.03
N GLY A 15 -3.98 -6.34 -5.23
CA GLY A 15 -3.39 -5.08 -5.60
C GLY A 15 -4.14 -4.43 -6.75
N ARG A 16 -3.48 -3.47 -7.38
CA ARG A 16 -3.97 -2.83 -8.60
C ARG A 16 -2.90 -2.78 -9.67
N ALA A 17 -3.33 -2.83 -10.93
CA ALA A 17 -2.46 -2.67 -12.07
C ALA A 17 -3.09 -1.73 -13.12
N ARG A 18 -2.25 -1.14 -13.98
CA ARG A 18 -2.68 -0.46 -15.19
C ARG A 18 -2.14 -1.22 -16.39
N ILE A 19 -2.96 -1.42 -17.41
CA ILE A 19 -2.57 -1.94 -18.73
C ILE A 19 -2.91 -0.92 -19.82
N SER A 20 -2.33 -1.04 -21.02
CA SER A 20 -2.62 -0.12 -22.13
C SER A 20 -3.99 -0.29 -22.75
N GLU A 21 -4.58 -1.48 -22.63
CA GLU A 21 -5.83 -1.87 -23.28
C GLU A 21 -7.07 -1.44 -22.47
N ALA A 22 -6.90 -1.09 -21.20
CA ALA A 22 -7.98 -0.70 -20.30
C ALA A 22 -7.86 0.78 -19.94
N SER A 23 -8.98 1.51 -19.98
CA SER A 23 -9.05 2.93 -19.60
C SER A 23 -9.09 3.15 -18.08
N HIS A 24 -9.23 2.09 -17.30
CA HIS A 24 -9.36 2.13 -15.85
C HIS A 24 -8.30 1.24 -15.17
N PRO A 25 -7.95 1.52 -13.89
CA PRO A 25 -7.20 0.59 -13.08
C PRO A 25 -7.90 -0.77 -13.00
N LEU A 26 -7.08 -1.82 -12.93
CA LEU A 26 -7.54 -3.19 -12.70
C LEU A 26 -7.35 -3.53 -11.22
N VAL A 27 -8.32 -4.22 -10.63
CA VAL A 27 -8.15 -4.95 -9.37
C VAL A 27 -7.50 -6.29 -9.72
N VAL A 28 -6.36 -6.59 -9.12
CA VAL A 28 -5.56 -7.76 -9.47
C VAL A 28 -5.25 -8.65 -8.27
N THR A 29 -5.00 -9.93 -8.54
CA THR A 29 -4.43 -10.88 -7.60
C THR A 29 -3.20 -11.56 -8.19
N VAL A 30 -2.36 -12.18 -7.36
CA VAL A 30 -1.22 -12.96 -7.81
C VAL A 30 -1.47 -14.45 -7.54
N ARG A 31 -1.31 -15.30 -8.57
CA ARG A 31 -1.39 -16.75 -8.44
C ARG A 31 -0.24 -17.39 -9.23
N ALA A 32 0.56 -18.23 -8.58
CA ALA A 32 1.69 -18.92 -9.20
C ALA A 32 2.64 -17.99 -10.00
N GLY A 33 2.89 -16.77 -9.50
CA GLY A 33 3.74 -15.78 -10.15
C GLY A 33 3.06 -14.93 -11.23
N GLU A 34 1.83 -15.24 -11.61
CA GLU A 34 1.05 -14.48 -12.60
C GLU A 34 0.19 -13.42 -11.92
N VAL A 35 0.17 -12.22 -12.50
CA VAL A 35 -0.79 -11.17 -12.14
C VAL A 35 -2.07 -11.37 -12.93
N ILE A 36 -3.18 -11.47 -12.22
CA ILE A 36 -4.48 -11.83 -12.76
C ILE A 36 -5.46 -10.68 -12.52
N ASP A 37 -6.07 -10.20 -13.58
CA ASP A 37 -7.19 -9.27 -13.52
C ASP A 37 -8.44 -9.97 -12.98
N ILE A 38 -8.97 -9.45 -11.87
CA ILE A 38 -10.19 -9.90 -11.20
C ILE A 38 -11.25 -8.80 -11.13
N THR A 39 -11.06 -7.71 -11.88
CA THR A 39 -11.98 -6.57 -11.93
C THR A 39 -13.36 -7.04 -12.39
N SER A 40 -14.40 -6.66 -11.66
CA SER A 40 -15.78 -6.98 -12.02
C SER A 40 -16.74 -5.89 -11.52
N SER A 41 -17.99 -5.94 -11.96
CA SER A 41 -19.03 -5.05 -11.42
C SER A 41 -19.31 -5.27 -9.93
N ALA A 42 -19.02 -6.44 -9.38
CA ALA A 42 -19.16 -6.73 -7.96
C ALA A 42 -17.96 -6.23 -7.12
N ALA A 43 -16.80 -6.05 -7.76
CA ALA A 43 -15.58 -5.54 -7.13
C ALA A 43 -14.79 -4.67 -8.12
N PRO A 44 -15.30 -3.46 -8.46
CA PRO A 44 -14.64 -2.57 -9.42
C PRO A 44 -13.44 -1.84 -8.80
N THR A 45 -13.36 -1.82 -7.47
CA THR A 45 -12.28 -1.22 -6.68
C THR A 45 -11.80 -2.20 -5.60
N VAL A 46 -10.59 -1.99 -5.08
CA VAL A 46 -10.08 -2.71 -3.91
C VAL A 46 -10.92 -2.37 -2.67
N ARG A 47 -11.41 -1.14 -2.54
CA ARG A 47 -12.37 -0.77 -1.48
C ARG A 47 -13.60 -1.68 -1.51
N ASP A 48 -14.23 -1.83 -2.68
CA ASP A 48 -15.44 -2.67 -2.81
C ASP A 48 -15.15 -4.15 -2.58
N LEU A 49 -13.99 -4.63 -3.06
CA LEU A 49 -13.52 -5.99 -2.80
C LEU A 49 -13.39 -6.27 -1.31
N CYS A 50 -12.75 -5.37 -0.55
CA CYS A 50 -12.54 -5.52 0.89
C CYS A 50 -13.85 -5.47 1.70
N GLU A 51 -14.91 -4.87 1.14
CA GLU A 51 -16.21 -4.68 1.79
C GLU A 51 -17.20 -5.80 1.47
N LEU A 52 -16.81 -6.78 0.63
CA LEU A 52 -17.59 -8.00 0.42
C LEU A 52 -17.72 -8.80 1.73
N LYS A 53 -18.80 -9.59 1.84
CA LYS A 53 -19.02 -10.47 2.99
C LYS A 53 -17.88 -11.48 3.21
N ASP A 54 -17.30 -11.98 2.12
CA ASP A 54 -16.14 -12.87 2.15
C ASP A 54 -15.18 -12.52 0.99
N PRO A 55 -14.30 -11.52 1.21
CA PRO A 55 -13.34 -11.06 0.19
C PRO A 55 -12.38 -12.17 -0.21
N ALA A 56 -11.96 -13.01 0.73
CA ALA A 56 -10.99 -14.05 0.49
C ALA A 56 -11.54 -15.18 -0.41
N ALA A 57 -12.78 -15.60 -0.18
CA ALA A 57 -13.46 -16.53 -1.08
C ALA A 57 -13.69 -15.93 -2.47
N TYR A 58 -14.04 -14.64 -2.54
CA TYR A 58 -14.16 -13.94 -3.82
C TYR A 58 -12.84 -13.97 -4.60
N VAL A 59 -11.72 -13.55 -3.98
CA VAL A 59 -10.40 -13.52 -4.64
C VAL A 59 -9.95 -14.91 -5.08
N ARG A 60 -10.25 -15.96 -4.29
CA ARG A 60 -9.95 -17.35 -4.70
C ARG A 60 -10.73 -17.81 -5.93
N SER A 61 -12.00 -17.40 -6.03
CA SER A 61 -12.92 -17.88 -7.07
C SER A 61 -12.98 -16.99 -8.32
N ALA A 62 -12.45 -15.76 -8.24
CA ALA A 62 -12.54 -14.78 -9.32
C ALA A 62 -11.93 -15.30 -10.63
N ARG A 63 -12.66 -15.06 -11.73
CA ARG A 63 -12.27 -15.43 -13.10
C ARG A 63 -11.00 -14.69 -13.51
N ALA A 64 -10.22 -15.36 -14.36
CA ALA A 64 -8.83 -15.03 -14.59
C ALA A 64 -8.59 -14.57 -16.03
N LYS A 65 -8.11 -13.33 -16.18
CA LYS A 65 -7.28 -12.95 -17.32
C LYS A 65 -5.90 -12.64 -16.78
N ALA A 66 -4.92 -13.47 -17.11
CA ALA A 66 -3.52 -13.15 -16.83
C ALA A 66 -3.12 -11.91 -17.65
N ILE A 67 -2.42 -10.98 -17.02
CA ILE A 67 -1.90 -9.77 -17.67
C ILE A 67 -0.37 -9.77 -17.78
N GLY A 68 0.30 -10.77 -17.20
CA GLY A 68 1.74 -10.99 -17.25
C GLY A 68 2.31 -11.48 -15.92
N THR A 69 3.60 -11.79 -15.93
CA THR A 69 4.32 -12.24 -14.74
C THR A 69 4.48 -11.08 -13.74
N LEU A 70 4.49 -11.39 -12.44
CA LEU A 70 4.75 -10.40 -11.39
C LEU A 70 6.14 -9.78 -11.56
N GLU A 71 7.12 -10.57 -12.01
CA GLU A 71 8.50 -10.13 -12.25
C GLU A 71 8.57 -9.05 -13.33
N ASP A 72 8.00 -9.31 -14.50
CA ASP A 72 8.03 -8.36 -15.63
C ASP A 72 7.26 -7.06 -15.29
N ILE A 73 6.10 -7.21 -14.63
CA ILE A 73 5.26 -6.06 -14.28
C ILE A 73 5.91 -5.22 -13.18
N ALA A 74 6.52 -5.85 -12.17
CA ALA A 74 7.27 -5.15 -11.14
C ALA A 74 8.48 -4.41 -11.72
N ALA A 75 9.23 -5.05 -12.63
CA ALA A 75 10.35 -4.42 -13.33
C ALA A 75 9.89 -3.19 -14.14
N ASN A 76 8.75 -3.26 -14.84
CA ASN A 76 8.20 -2.14 -15.61
C ASN A 76 7.57 -1.03 -14.74
N SER A 77 7.37 -1.26 -13.44
CA SER A 77 6.69 -0.31 -12.56
C SER A 77 7.56 0.90 -12.20
N PHE A 78 8.88 0.78 -12.34
CA PHE A 78 9.85 1.85 -12.11
C PHE A 78 9.82 2.91 -13.22
N GLU A 79 9.55 4.16 -12.84
CA GLU A 79 9.34 5.28 -13.78
C GLU A 79 10.50 5.46 -14.76
N SER A 80 11.75 5.32 -14.31
CA SER A 80 12.95 5.56 -15.13
C SER A 80 13.10 4.63 -16.34
N GLN A 81 12.48 3.44 -16.32
CA GLN A 81 12.63 2.41 -17.35
C GLN A 81 11.28 1.91 -17.88
N ARG A 82 10.18 2.61 -17.54
CA ARG A 82 8.83 2.18 -17.85
C ARG A 82 8.53 2.26 -19.34
N ASP A 83 8.09 1.16 -19.93
CA ASP A 83 7.39 1.12 -21.21
C ASP A 83 5.91 1.40 -20.99
N ALA A 84 5.40 2.44 -21.63
CA ALA A 84 3.99 2.87 -21.52
C ALA A 84 2.99 1.84 -22.08
N LYS A 85 3.44 0.90 -22.92
CA LYS A 85 2.63 -0.18 -23.49
C LYS A 85 2.59 -1.44 -22.63
N LYS A 86 3.37 -1.49 -21.55
CA LYS A 86 3.44 -2.66 -20.67
C LYS A 86 2.68 -2.40 -19.37
N PRO A 87 2.15 -3.46 -18.72
CA PRO A 87 1.49 -3.30 -17.44
C PRO A 87 2.41 -2.70 -16.38
N ILE A 88 1.82 -1.98 -15.42
CA ILE A 88 2.50 -1.49 -14.22
C ILE A 88 1.65 -1.75 -12.99
N LEU A 89 2.29 -1.94 -11.83
CA LEU A 89 1.63 -1.93 -10.54
C LEU A 89 1.23 -0.51 -10.16
N LEU A 90 0.09 -0.39 -9.49
CA LEU A 90 -0.38 0.83 -8.84
C LEU A 90 -0.38 0.62 -7.32
N SER A 91 -0.57 1.71 -6.56
CA SER A 91 -0.85 1.61 -5.13
C SER A 91 -1.99 0.60 -4.90
N PRO A 92 -1.89 -0.35 -3.95
CA PRO A 92 -2.99 -1.28 -3.66
C PRO A 92 -4.20 -0.57 -3.04
N VAL A 93 -4.01 0.62 -2.46
CA VAL A 93 -5.06 1.45 -1.88
C VAL A 93 -5.61 2.43 -2.91
N ASP A 94 -6.92 2.41 -3.13
CA ASP A 94 -7.68 3.31 -3.99
C ASP A 94 -8.53 4.34 -3.22
N LEU A 95 -9.75 3.97 -2.84
CA LEU A 95 -10.73 4.84 -2.20
C LEU A 95 -10.77 4.63 -0.68
N GLN A 96 -9.92 3.76 -0.14
CA GLN A 96 -9.82 3.57 1.31
C GLN A 96 -9.23 4.82 1.97
N ALA A 97 -9.76 5.15 3.15
CA ALA A 97 -9.20 6.21 3.98
C ALA A 97 -7.79 5.83 4.45
N VAL A 98 -6.78 6.58 4.01
CA VAL A 98 -5.42 6.45 4.54
C VAL A 98 -5.33 7.24 5.83
N LYS A 99 -5.46 6.55 6.96
CA LYS A 99 -5.20 7.16 8.26
C LYS A 99 -3.71 7.05 8.56
N ALA A 100 -3.06 8.20 8.74
CA ALA A 100 -1.80 8.25 9.46
C ALA A 100 -2.12 7.96 10.93
N SER A 101 -2.16 6.68 11.31
CA SER A 101 -2.01 6.28 12.70
C SER A 101 -0.57 6.60 13.06
N GLY A 102 -0.34 7.86 13.45
CA GLY A 102 0.99 8.33 13.79
C GLY A 102 1.60 7.36 14.79
N VAL A 103 2.63 6.63 14.35
CA VAL A 103 3.83 6.58 15.18
C VAL A 103 4.39 7.99 15.14
N THR A 104 3.72 8.90 15.85
CA THR A 104 4.40 10.03 16.43
C THR A 104 5.50 9.35 17.22
N PHE A 105 6.73 9.40 16.72
CA PHE A 105 7.87 8.91 17.48
C PHE A 105 7.69 9.46 18.88
N VAL A 106 7.87 8.64 19.92
CA VAL A 106 7.72 9.10 21.30
C VAL A 106 8.47 10.41 21.49
N VAL A 107 9.64 10.54 20.86
CA VAL A 107 10.42 11.78 20.73
C VAL A 107 9.63 12.96 20.16
N SER A 108 8.93 12.83 19.03
CA SER A 108 8.13 13.91 18.44
C SER A 108 6.92 14.30 19.28
N LEU A 109 6.31 13.35 19.99
CA LEU A 109 5.26 13.65 20.96
C LEU A 109 5.82 14.40 22.18
N LEU A 110 6.95 13.92 22.71
CA LEU A 110 7.64 14.52 23.85
C LEU A 110 8.11 15.94 23.54
N GLU A 111 8.74 16.18 22.39
CA GLU A 111 9.19 17.52 21.99
C GLU A 111 8.02 18.50 21.85
N ARG A 112 6.86 18.04 21.35
CA ARG A 112 5.64 18.86 21.31
C ARG A 112 5.12 19.20 22.71
N VAL A 113 5.12 18.23 23.63
CA VAL A 113 4.73 18.47 25.04
C VAL A 113 5.70 19.45 25.72
N ILE A 114 7.01 19.30 25.48
CA ILE A 114 8.05 20.21 25.99
C ILE A 114 7.79 21.63 25.47
N GLU A 115 7.52 21.81 24.18
CA GLU A 115 7.21 23.13 23.60
C GLU A 115 5.97 23.76 24.25
N GLU A 116 4.86 23.01 24.34
CA GLU A 116 3.59 23.47 24.89
C GLU A 116 3.71 23.87 26.38
N GLN A 117 4.49 23.12 27.17
CA GLN A 117 4.72 23.40 28.59
C GLN A 117 5.75 24.52 28.82
N ALA A 118 6.80 24.59 28.01
CA ALA A 118 7.84 25.60 28.14
C ALA A 118 7.37 26.99 27.69
N ARG A 119 6.35 27.06 26.82
CA ARG A 119 5.79 28.31 26.26
C ARG A 119 6.87 29.25 25.69
N GLY A 120 7.87 28.67 25.02
CA GLY A 120 8.99 29.40 24.42
C GLY A 120 10.16 29.74 25.35
N SER A 121 10.13 29.34 26.62
CA SER A 121 11.27 29.50 27.54
C SER A 121 12.28 28.35 27.37
N ALA A 122 13.46 28.65 26.86
CA ALA A 122 14.53 27.66 26.64
C ALA A 122 14.93 26.94 27.94
N GLU A 123 15.11 27.68 29.04
CA GLU A 123 15.48 27.13 30.34
C GLU A 123 14.43 26.14 30.88
N LYS A 124 13.13 26.43 30.68
CA LYS A 124 12.05 25.52 31.08
C LYS A 124 12.00 24.28 30.20
N ALA A 125 12.24 24.42 28.89
CA ALA A 125 12.27 23.29 27.98
C ALA A 125 13.37 22.28 28.37
N ASP A 126 14.55 22.78 28.73
CA ASP A 126 15.68 21.93 29.14
C ASP A 126 15.42 21.24 30.49
N ALA A 127 14.80 21.94 31.45
CA ALA A 127 14.41 21.34 32.72
C ALA A 127 13.38 20.21 32.55
N ILE A 128 12.37 20.40 31.69
CA ILE A 128 11.36 19.38 31.39
C ILE A 128 11.99 18.20 30.64
N ARG A 129 12.90 18.46 29.70
CA ARG A 129 13.61 17.39 28.97
C ARG A 129 14.48 16.54 29.92
N ALA A 130 15.12 17.16 30.91
CA ALA A 130 15.91 16.46 31.92
C ALA A 130 15.05 15.61 32.88
N ASP A 131 13.86 16.10 33.27
CA ASP A 131 12.90 15.38 34.12
C ASP A 131 12.34 14.12 33.44
N ILE A 132 12.10 14.19 32.12
CA ILE A 132 11.54 13.08 31.32
C ILE A 132 12.59 12.00 31.00
N ALA A 133 13.88 12.33 31.01
CA ALA A 133 14.97 11.42 30.65
C ALA A 133 15.56 10.62 31.84
N GLY A 134 15.14 10.91 33.06
CA GLY A 134 15.45 10.15 34.29
C GLY A 134 14.45 9.02 34.54
#